data_AF-A0A3D2BDF9-F1
#
_entry.id   AF-A0A3D2BDF9-F1
#
_cell.length_a   1.000
_cell.length_b   1.000
_cell.length_c   1.000
_cell.angle_alpha   90.00
_cell.angle_beta   90.00
_cell.angle_gamma   90.00
#
_symmetry.space_group_name_H-M   'P 1'
#
loop_
_entity.id
_entity.type
_entity.pdbx_description
1 polymer ?
#
loop_
_entity_poly.entity_id
_entity_poly.type
_entity_poly.pdbx_seq_one_letter_code
_entity_poly.pdbx_strand_id
1 'polypeptide(L)'
;MFDLFIAGGPGAMSLLSVELVCLFFAAWKAPAWVREIGLLALVTGCFWQFAGLFQAAGVVAEVGEWPSVGLLLNGFKVSLIPVMYGMMIYALSLVIRLVQKPRI
;
A
#
# COMPACT_ATOMS: atom_id res chain seq x y z
N MET A 1 12.34 3.06 -10.23
CA MET A 1 11.54 2.11 -9.41
C MET A 1 11.97 2.15 -7.95
N PHE A 2 13.28 2.08 -7.65
CA PHE A 2 13.77 2.28 -6.28
C PHE A 2 13.42 3.68 -5.74
N ASP A 3 13.41 4.71 -6.60
CA ASP A 3 13.01 6.07 -6.21
C ASP A 3 11.54 6.16 -5.77
N LEU A 4 10.65 5.38 -6.40
CA LEU A 4 9.23 5.29 -6.00
C LEU A 4 9.07 4.57 -4.65
N PHE A 5 9.91 3.56 -4.39
CA PHE A 5 9.94 2.85 -3.11
C PHE A 5 10.40 3.77 -1.98
N ILE A 6 11.45 4.56 -2.20
CA ILE A 6 11.92 5.54 -1.21
C ILE A 6 10.89 6.66 -1.02
N ALA A 7 10.31 7.15 -2.11
CA ALA A 7 9.28 8.19 -2.06
C ALA A 7 8.06 7.74 -1.25
N GLY A 8 7.56 6.52 -1.47
CA GLY A 8 6.38 6.00 -0.77
C GLY A 8 6.56 5.72 0.72
N GLY A 9 7.72 6.02 1.30
CA GLY A 9 8.01 5.82 2.71
C GLY A 9 8.61 4.43 2.97
N PRO A 10 9.86 4.35 3.50
CA PRO A 10 10.54 3.08 3.76
C PRO A 10 9.76 2.15 4.69
N GLY A 11 9.05 2.70 5.68
CA GLY A 11 8.22 1.93 6.62
C GLY A 11 7.02 1.26 5.94
N ALA A 12 6.24 2.02 5.17
CA ALA A 12 5.09 1.49 4.44
C ALA A 12 5.51 0.43 3.42
N MET A 13 6.56 0.72 2.66
CA MET A 13 7.01 -0.12 1.56
C MET A 13 7.69 -1.40 2.02
N SER A 14 8.43 -1.38 3.14
CA SER A 14 8.98 -2.60 3.74
C SER A 14 7.87 -3.53 4.24
N LEU A 15 6.84 -2.98 4.89
CA LEU A 15 5.69 -3.77 5.36
C LEU A 15 4.94 -4.43 4.19
N LEU A 16 4.64 -3.66 3.12
CA LEU A 16 4.02 -4.18 1.90
C LEU A 16 4.88 -5.27 1.23
N SER A 17 6.20 -5.14 1.29
CA SER A 17 7.13 -6.16 0.77
C SER A 17 7.07 -7.45 1.59
N VAL A 18 6.95 -7.36 2.91
CA VAL A 18 6.75 -8.52 3.79
C VAL A 18 5.41 -9.19 3.50
N GLU A 19 4.33 -8.43 3.33
CA GLU A 19 3.01 -8.96 2.97
C GLU A 19 3.03 -9.66 1.61
N LEU A 20 3.76 -9.12 0.62
CA LEU A 20 3.95 -9.76 -0.67
C LEU A 20 4.70 -11.11 -0.54
N VAL A 21 5.75 -11.17 0.28
CA VAL A 21 6.46 -12.43 0.54
C VAL A 21 5.55 -13.44 1.24
N CYS A 22 4.81 -13.02 2.26
CA CYS A 22 3.81 -13.84 2.96
C CYS A 22 2.74 -14.38 2.00
N LEU A 23 2.32 -13.59 1.02
CA LEU A 23 1.36 -13.99 0.00
C LEU A 23 1.89 -15.13 -0.88
N PHE A 24 3.17 -15.09 -1.29
CA PHE A 24 3.77 -16.20 -2.02
C PHE A 24 3.90 -17.47 -1.17
N PHE A 25 4.24 -17.34 0.11
CA PHE A 25 4.25 -18.48 1.03
C PHE A 25 2.85 -19.09 1.22
N ALA A 26 1.82 -18.24 1.37
CA ALA A 26 0.43 -18.69 1.48
C ALA A 26 -0.06 -19.34 0.19
N ALA A 27 0.35 -18.83 -0.98
CA ALA A 27 0.02 -19.44 -2.25
C ALA A 27 0.49 -20.90 -2.33
N TRP A 28 1.62 -21.26 -1.74
CA TRP A 28 2.09 -22.64 -1.72
C TRP A 28 1.47 -23.47 -0.58
N LYS A 29 1.50 -22.97 0.65
CA LYS A 29 1.18 -23.78 1.85
C LYS A 29 -0.29 -23.75 2.27
N ALA A 30 -1.00 -22.64 2.01
CA ALA A 30 -2.34 -22.39 2.51
C ALA A 30 -3.13 -21.48 1.55
N PRO A 31 -3.63 -22.02 0.41
CA PRO A 31 -4.28 -21.22 -0.63
C PRO A 31 -5.55 -20.49 -0.15
N ALA A 32 -6.15 -20.94 0.94
CA ALA A 32 -7.28 -20.25 1.58
C ALA A 32 -6.91 -18.85 2.11
N TRP A 33 -5.65 -18.64 2.52
CA TRP A 33 -5.19 -17.41 3.20
C TRP A 33 -4.68 -16.34 2.23
N VAL A 34 -4.49 -16.70 0.95
CA VAL A 34 -3.99 -15.78 -0.09
C VAL A 34 -4.85 -14.51 -0.18
N ARG A 35 -6.19 -14.66 -0.14
CA ARG A 35 -7.11 -13.52 -0.21
C ARG A 35 -6.97 -12.59 0.99
N GLU A 36 -6.81 -13.17 2.17
CA GLU A 36 -6.76 -12.41 3.42
C GLU A 36 -5.47 -11.60 3.50
N ILE A 37 -4.34 -12.20 3.11
CA ILE A 37 -3.05 -11.48 3.05
C ILE A 37 -3.08 -10.37 2.00
N GLY A 38 -3.67 -10.63 0.83
CA GLY A 38 -3.86 -9.57 -0.17
C GLY A 38 -4.73 -8.42 0.34
N LEU A 39 -5.80 -8.72 1.09
CA LEU A 39 -6.67 -7.70 1.66
C LEU A 39 -5.97 -6.92 2.78
N LEU A 40 -5.16 -7.59 3.59
CA LEU A 40 -4.28 -6.94 4.57
C LEU A 40 -3.35 -5.94 3.89
N ALA A 41 -2.72 -6.31 2.76
CA ALA A 41 -1.86 -5.39 2.02
C ALA A 41 -2.59 -4.14 1.52
N LEU A 42 -3.84 -4.28 1.09
CA LEU A 42 -4.68 -3.13 0.74
C LEU A 42 -4.99 -2.25 1.96
N VAL A 43 -5.35 -2.86 3.09
CA VAL A 43 -5.62 -2.14 4.34
C VAL A 43 -4.37 -1.39 4.82
N THR A 44 -3.21 -2.03 4.77
CA THR A 44 -1.91 -1.44 5.09
C THR A 44 -1.63 -0.24 4.19
N GLY A 45 -1.81 -0.37 2.87
CA GLY A 45 -1.66 0.75 1.93
C GLY A 45 -2.58 1.92 2.28
N CYS A 46 -3.87 1.66 2.52
CA CYS A 46 -4.86 2.68 2.91
C CYS A 46 -4.51 3.36 4.23
N PHE A 47 -4.05 2.60 5.23
CA PHE A 47 -3.62 3.16 6.51
C PHE A 47 -2.48 4.17 6.33
N TRP A 48 -1.49 3.84 5.51
CA TRP A 48 -0.36 4.73 5.24
C TRP A 48 -0.76 5.98 4.43
N GLN A 49 -1.74 5.89 3.53
CA GLN A 49 -2.33 7.07 2.89
C GLN A 49 -2.94 8.03 3.91
N PHE A 50 -3.75 7.51 4.83
CA PHE A 50 -4.37 8.34 5.87
C PHE A 50 -3.32 8.94 6.81
N ALA A 51 -2.28 8.18 7.16
CA ALA A 51 -1.15 8.70 7.94
C ALA A 51 -0.43 9.84 7.21
N GLY A 52 -0.20 9.70 5.90
CA GLY A 52 0.41 10.77 5.09
C GLY A 52 -0.47 12.01 4.99
N LEU A 53 -1.79 11.84 4.84
CA LEU A 53 -2.75 12.96 4.85
C LEU A 53 -2.80 13.64 6.23
N PHE A 54 -2.74 12.87 7.31
CA PHE A 54 -2.72 13.41 8.68
C PHE A 54 -1.46 14.25 8.93
N GLN A 55 -0.30 13.78 8.50
CA GLN A 55 0.94 14.57 8.55
C GLN A 55 0.82 15.85 7.71
N ALA A 56 0.29 15.76 6.48
CA ALA A 56 0.11 16.93 5.62
C ALA A 56 -0.82 17.98 6.26
N ALA A 57 -1.91 17.55 6.89
CA ALA A 57 -2.81 18.42 7.63
C ALA A 57 -2.13 19.08 8.85
N GLY A 58 -1.27 18.34 9.56
CA GLY A 58 -0.45 18.87 10.66
C GLY A 58 0.48 20.00 10.20
N VAL A 59 1.17 19.82 9.07
CA VAL A 59 2.05 20.85 8.49
C VAL A 59 1.26 22.10 8.11
N VAL A 60 0.07 21.95 7.52
CA VAL A 60 -0.81 23.09 7.20
C VAL A 60 -1.22 23.85 8.47
N ALA A 61 -1.52 23.14 9.56
CA ALA A 61 -1.90 23.74 10.82
C ALA A 61 -0.75 24.48 11.52
N GLU A 62 0.49 23.98 11.41
CA GLU A 62 1.68 24.61 12.02
C GLU A 62 2.15 25.86 11.28
N VAL A 63 2.08 25.86 9.94
CA VAL A 63 2.58 26.97 9.12
C VAL A 63 1.66 28.20 9.20
N GLY A 64 0.37 28.01 9.50
CA GLY A 64 -0.61 29.10 9.68
C GLY A 64 -1.02 29.83 8.38
N GLU A 65 -0.20 29.75 7.33
CA GLU A 65 -0.50 30.18 5.98
C GLU A 65 -0.81 28.99 5.06
N TRP A 66 -1.64 29.21 4.04
CA TRP A 66 -1.95 28.19 3.04
C TRP A 66 -0.67 27.80 2.28
N PRO A 67 -0.19 26.54 2.39
CA PRO A 67 1.01 26.12 1.67
C PRO A 67 0.77 26.17 0.16
N SER A 68 1.85 26.31 -0.61
CA SER A 68 1.75 26.31 -2.07
C SER A 68 1.01 25.06 -2.57
N VAL A 69 0.10 25.23 -3.52
CA VAL A 69 -0.68 24.14 -4.12
C VAL A 69 0.24 23.02 -4.63
N GLY A 70 1.40 23.39 -5.18
CA GLY A 70 2.41 22.43 -5.64
C GLY A 70 2.95 21.53 -4.52
N LEU A 71 3.18 22.07 -3.31
CA LEU A 71 3.66 21.27 -2.18
C LEU A 71 2.62 20.24 -1.74
N LEU A 72 1.36 20.66 -1.59
CA LEU A 72 0.26 19.78 -1.19
C LEU A 72 0.01 18.67 -2.23
N LEU A 73 0.00 19.01 -3.52
CA LEU A 73 -0.20 18.03 -4.59
C LEU A 73 0.96 17.04 -4.70
N ASN A 74 2.20 17.48 -4.47
CA ASN A 74 3.34 16.56 -4.45
C ASN A 74 3.30 15.63 -3.22
N GLY A 75 2.95 16.15 -2.04
CA GLY A 75 2.75 15.32 -0.85
C GLY A 75 1.62 14.30 -1.03
N PHE A 76 0.50 14.73 -1.61
CA PHE A 76 -0.62 13.85 -1.93
C PHE A 76 -0.25 12.77 -2.96
N LYS A 77 0.49 13.14 -4.01
CA LYS A 77 1.00 12.18 -5.00
C LYS A 77 1.85 11.09 -4.35
N VAL A 78 2.69 11.47 -3.39
CA VAL A 78 3.60 10.55 -2.71
C VAL A 78 2.86 9.63 -1.74
N SER A 79 1.86 10.14 -1.01
CA SER A 79 1.07 9.32 -0.08
C SER A 79 0.25 8.24 -0.78
N LEU A 80 -0.08 8.42 -2.07
CA LEU A 80 -0.81 7.43 -2.89
C LEU A 80 0.02 6.21 -3.28
N ILE A 81 1.35 6.32 -3.24
CA ILE A 81 2.23 5.24 -3.70
C ILE A 81 1.99 3.95 -2.88
N PRO A 82 1.99 3.95 -1.52
CA PRO A 82 1.63 2.77 -0.73
C PRO A 82 0.31 2.11 -1.11
N VAL A 83 -0.75 2.89 -1.35
CA VAL A 83 -2.07 2.35 -1.74
C VAL A 83 -2.00 1.68 -3.09
N MET A 84 -1.30 2.28 -4.06
CA MET A 84 -1.10 1.66 -5.37
C MET A 84 -0.41 0.30 -5.27
N TYR A 85 0.64 0.20 -4.46
CA TYR A 85 1.34 -1.06 -4.21
C TYR A 85 0.43 -2.08 -3.48
N GLY A 86 -0.30 -1.66 -2.46
CA GLY A 86 -1.28 -2.51 -1.75
C GLY A 86 -2.38 -3.04 -2.69
N MET A 87 -2.90 -2.21 -3.59
CA MET A 87 -3.86 -2.61 -4.61
C MET A 87 -3.27 -3.64 -5.59
N MET A 88 -2.02 -3.47 -6.01
CA MET A 88 -1.35 -4.44 -6.88
C MET A 88 -1.16 -5.79 -6.19
N ILE A 89 -0.75 -5.80 -4.91
CA ILE A 89 -0.61 -7.03 -4.11
C ILE A 89 -1.98 -7.71 -3.95
N TYR A 90 -3.03 -6.95 -3.65
CA TYR A 90 -4.38 -7.49 -3.57
C TYR A 90 -4.87 -8.06 -4.91
N ALA A 91 -4.65 -7.37 -6.02
CA ALA A 91 -5.00 -7.86 -7.35
C ALA A 91 -4.27 -9.18 -7.66
N LEU A 92 -2.97 -9.27 -7.36
CA LEU A 92 -2.19 -10.49 -7.50
C LEU A 92 -2.77 -11.63 -6.63
N SER A 93 -3.18 -11.33 -5.39
CA SER A 93 -3.81 -12.30 -4.50
C SER A 93 -5.09 -12.91 -5.10
N LEU A 94 -5.90 -12.09 -5.77
CA LEU A 94 -7.13 -12.53 -6.41
C LEU A 94 -6.83 -13.42 -7.61
N VAL A 95 -5.85 -13.05 -8.44
CA VAL A 95 -5.41 -13.87 -9.58
C VAL A 95 -4.93 -15.25 -9.11
N ILE A 96 -4.05 -15.30 -8.10
CA ILE A 96 -3.55 -16.56 -7.55
C ILE A 96 -4.71 -17.41 -7.03
N ARG A 97 -5.64 -16.82 -6.29
CA ARG A 97 -6.81 -17.55 -5.76
C ARG A 97 -7.72 -18.07 -6.86
N LEU A 98 -7.89 -17.34 -7.97
CA LEU A 98 -8.68 -17.79 -9.12
C LEU A 98 -8.03 -18.98 -9.82
N VAL A 99 -6.69 -18.97 -9.95
CA VAL A 99 -5.92 -20.09 -10.53
C VAL A 99 -5.95 -21.33 -9.62
N GLN A 100 -5.90 -21.13 -8.30
CA GLN A 100 -5.88 -22.20 -7.31
C GLN A 100 -7.26 -22.76 -6.96
N LYS A 101 -8.34 -22.09 -7.37
CA LYS A 101 -9.70 -22.60 -7.16
C LYS A 101 -9.84 -23.92 -7.93
N PRO A 102 -10.28 -25.02 -7.28
CA PRO A 102 -10.50 -26.27 -8.00
C PRO A 102 -11.51 -26.02 -9.11
N ARG A 103 -11.14 -26.36 -10.34
CA ARG A 103 -12.05 -26.39 -11.48
C ARG A 103 -13.03 -27.52 -11.19
N ILE A 104 -14.23 -27.15 -10.76
CA ILE A 104 -15.38 -28.05 -10.66
C ILE A 104 -15.74 -28.52 -12.07
#